data_AF-A0AAU9NX25-F1
#
_entry.id   AF-A0AAU9NX25-F1
#
_cell.length_a   1.000
_cell.length_b   1.000
_cell.length_c   1.000
_cell.angle_alpha   90.00
_cell.angle_beta   90.00
_cell.angle_gamma   90.00
#
_symmetry.space_group_name_H-M   'P 1'
#
loop_
_entity.id
_entity.type
_entity.pdbx_description
1 polymer ?
#
loop_
_entity_poly.entity_id
_entity_poly.type
_entity_poly.pdbx_seq_one_letter_code
_entity_poly.pdbx_strand_id
1 'polypeptide(L)'
;MKSQFGTFTEESYEGNPLLCGPPLEKKCTTNSQVTNPSVEEDHEKWYDINMTYFYGSSSSTCFVLLLGFVAILYTNPWWRRRWLDWVEDCMYTCYYFLYDLVWKPSMIFRR
;
A
#
# COMPACT_ATOMS: atom_id res chain seq x y z
N MET A 1 -21.65 -31.73 -34.26
CA MET A 1 -22.97 -31.20 -34.68
C MET A 1 -23.50 -30.31 -33.57
N LYS A 2 -23.62 -28.99 -33.80
CA LYS A 2 -24.18 -28.03 -32.83
C LYS A 2 -25.17 -27.13 -33.57
N SER A 3 -26.46 -27.46 -33.48
CA SER A 3 -27.55 -26.57 -33.90
C SER A 3 -28.80 -26.77 -33.02
N GLN A 4 -28.62 -26.98 -31.71
CA GLN A 4 -29.75 -27.14 -30.77
C GLN A 4 -30.67 -25.92 -30.72
N PHE A 5 -30.16 -24.74 -31.12
CA PHE A 5 -30.90 -23.48 -31.05
C PHE A 5 -31.59 -23.07 -32.36
N GLY A 6 -31.47 -23.87 -33.43
CA GLY A 6 -32.04 -23.54 -34.74
C GLY A 6 -33.57 -23.72 -34.83
N THR A 7 -34.19 -24.40 -33.88
CA THR A 7 -35.64 -24.70 -33.83
C THR A 7 -36.43 -23.78 -32.90
N PHE A 8 -35.80 -22.86 -32.18
CA PHE A 8 -36.50 -21.96 -31.28
C PHE A 8 -37.10 -20.76 -32.02
N THR A 9 -38.40 -20.55 -31.82
CA THR A 9 -39.19 -19.41 -32.28
C THR A 9 -38.97 -18.20 -31.36
N GLU A 10 -39.37 -17.01 -31.81
CA GLU A 10 -39.20 -15.74 -31.09
C GLU A 10 -39.76 -15.78 -29.65
N GLU A 11 -40.88 -16.47 -29.44
CA GLU A 11 -41.53 -16.67 -28.14
C GLU A 11 -40.62 -17.35 -27.09
N SER A 12 -39.65 -18.16 -27.52
CA SER A 12 -38.71 -18.83 -26.61
C SER A 12 -37.71 -17.86 -25.98
N TYR A 13 -37.60 -16.65 -26.52
CA TYR A 13 -36.65 -15.62 -26.10
C TYR A 13 -37.34 -14.38 -25.52
N GLU A 14 -38.67 -14.38 -25.46
CA GLU A 14 -39.46 -13.31 -24.87
C GLU A 14 -39.11 -13.20 -23.37
N GLY A 15 -38.75 -12.00 -22.92
CA GLY A 15 -38.36 -11.73 -21.53
C GLY A 15 -36.86 -11.79 -21.21
N ASN A 16 -35.98 -12.10 -22.19
CA ASN A 16 -34.53 -11.99 -21.98
C ASN A 16 -34.00 -10.60 -22.42
N PRO A 17 -33.63 -9.71 -21.47
CA PRO A 17 -33.24 -8.34 -21.80
C PRO A 17 -31.87 -8.23 -22.49
N LEU A 18 -31.02 -9.27 -22.39
CA LEU A 18 -29.66 -9.29 -22.94
C LEU A 18 -29.58 -9.73 -24.42
N LEU A 19 -30.66 -10.29 -24.97
CA LEU A 19 -30.71 -10.71 -26.37
C LEU A 19 -31.17 -9.55 -27.25
N CYS A 20 -30.52 -9.40 -28.41
CA CYS A 20 -30.91 -8.46 -29.47
C CYS A 20 -30.52 -9.05 -30.83
N GLY A 21 -31.20 -8.63 -31.89
CA GLY A 21 -31.02 -9.15 -33.24
C GLY A 21 -31.93 -10.35 -33.58
N PRO A 22 -32.02 -10.73 -34.86
CA PRO A 22 -32.87 -11.83 -35.32
C PRO A 22 -32.52 -13.13 -34.57
N PRO A 23 -33.50 -13.93 -34.10
CA PRO A 23 -34.92 -13.94 -34.47
C PRO A 23 -35.84 -12.97 -33.70
N LEU A 24 -35.32 -12.10 -32.81
CA LEU A 24 -36.12 -11.09 -32.11
C LEU A 24 -36.12 -9.76 -32.89
N GLU A 25 -37.25 -9.06 -32.92
CA GLU A 25 -37.36 -7.74 -33.59
C GLU A 25 -36.57 -6.61 -32.90
N LYS A 26 -36.00 -6.86 -31.71
CA LYS A 26 -35.20 -5.89 -30.95
C LYS A 26 -33.87 -5.62 -31.65
N LYS A 27 -33.77 -4.46 -32.32
CA LYS A 27 -32.52 -3.99 -32.96
C LYS A 27 -31.44 -3.78 -31.89
N CYS A 28 -30.27 -4.40 -32.06
CA CYS A 28 -29.09 -4.04 -31.29
C CYS A 28 -28.73 -2.59 -31.64
N THR A 29 -28.91 -1.66 -30.72
CA THR A 29 -28.43 -0.29 -30.90
C THR A 29 -26.91 -0.34 -30.97
N THR A 30 -26.32 0.01 -32.11
CA THR A 30 -24.90 0.31 -32.25
C THR A 30 -24.59 1.64 -31.55
N ASN A 31 -24.94 1.76 -30.28
CA ASN A 31 -24.13 2.55 -29.39
C ASN A 31 -23.05 1.59 -28.94
N SER A 32 -21.80 1.98 -29.11
CA SER A 32 -20.64 1.37 -28.47
C SER A 32 -20.75 1.52 -26.95
N GLN A 33 -21.73 0.85 -26.36
CA GLN A 33 -21.71 0.33 -25.02
C GLN A 33 -21.67 -1.20 -25.24
N VAL A 34 -20.53 -1.73 -25.70
CA VAL A 34 -19.61 -2.33 -24.74
C VAL A 34 -19.97 -1.84 -23.34
N THR A 35 -20.90 -2.55 -22.70
CA THR A 35 -20.85 -2.73 -21.25
C THR A 35 -19.47 -3.31 -20.97
N ASN A 36 -18.46 -2.45 -21.01
CA ASN A 36 -17.44 -2.53 -20.00
C ASN A 36 -18.27 -2.60 -18.72
N PRO A 37 -18.06 -3.59 -17.84
CA PRO A 37 -18.32 -3.24 -16.46
C PRO A 37 -17.59 -1.91 -16.31
N SER A 38 -18.29 -0.87 -15.88
CA SER A 38 -17.60 0.17 -15.16
C SER A 38 -16.86 -0.61 -14.06
N VAL A 39 -15.64 -1.06 -14.38
CA VAL A 39 -14.48 -0.74 -13.59
C VAL A 39 -14.63 0.77 -13.45
N GLU A 40 -15.42 1.12 -12.44
CA GLU A 40 -15.27 2.35 -11.73
C GLU A 40 -13.76 2.57 -11.69
N GLU A 41 -13.33 3.78 -12.02
CA GLU A 41 -12.01 4.25 -11.63
C GLU A 41 -11.95 4.24 -10.08
N ASP A 42 -12.06 3.07 -9.48
CA ASP A 42 -11.64 2.70 -8.14
C ASP A 42 -10.25 2.08 -8.23
N HIS A 43 -9.49 2.38 -9.28
CA HIS A 43 -8.06 2.10 -9.31
C HIS A 43 -7.22 3.28 -8.79
N GLU A 44 -7.83 4.42 -8.44
CA GLU A 44 -7.10 5.55 -7.83
C GLU A 44 -7.17 5.57 -6.29
N LYS A 45 -8.04 4.79 -5.64
CA LYS A 45 -8.21 4.85 -4.16
C LYS A 45 -7.70 3.67 -3.36
N TRP A 46 -7.27 2.58 -3.99
CA TRP A 46 -6.70 1.43 -3.26
C TRP A 46 -5.31 1.71 -2.68
N TYR A 47 -4.58 2.67 -3.25
CA TYR A 47 -3.28 3.12 -2.73
C TYR A 47 -3.43 4.19 -1.62
N ASP A 48 -4.59 4.83 -1.54
CA ASP A 48 -4.90 5.89 -0.57
C ASP A 48 -5.48 5.33 0.74
N ILE A 49 -5.94 4.07 0.73
CA ILE A 49 -6.17 3.27 1.93
C ILE A 49 -4.80 2.76 2.41
N ASN A 50 -4.17 3.22 3.48
CA ASN A 50 -4.54 4.20 4.49
C ASN A 50 -3.20 4.55 5.19
N MET A 51 -2.33 5.33 4.53
CA MET A 51 -0.95 5.60 4.99
C MET A 51 -0.93 6.10 6.43
N THR A 52 -1.95 6.87 6.82
CA THR A 52 -2.22 7.33 8.18
C THR A 52 -2.49 6.19 9.17
N TYR A 53 -3.22 5.14 8.77
CA TYR A 53 -3.49 3.98 9.61
C TYR A 53 -2.26 3.06 9.72
N PHE A 54 -1.51 2.91 8.63
CA PHE A 54 -0.22 2.19 8.66
C PHE A 54 0.77 2.91 9.59
N TYR A 55 0.90 4.22 9.44
CA TYR A 55 1.73 5.04 10.32
C TYR A 55 1.21 5.03 11.76
N GLY A 56 -0.10 5.09 11.97
CA GLY A 56 -0.72 5.05 13.30
C GLY A 56 -0.52 3.73 14.02
N SER A 57 -0.72 2.60 13.33
CA SER A 57 -0.50 1.25 13.90
C SER A 57 0.98 0.97 14.17
N SER A 58 1.85 1.36 13.24
CA SER A 58 3.31 1.30 13.42
C SER A 58 3.76 2.16 14.60
N SER A 59 3.30 3.41 14.65
CA SER A 59 3.62 4.38 15.70
C SER A 59 3.17 3.88 17.07
N SER A 60 1.93 3.37 17.19
CA SER A 60 1.40 2.79 18.43
C SER A 60 2.27 1.64 18.95
N THR A 61 2.67 0.72 18.06
CA THR A 61 3.54 -0.42 18.41
C THR A 61 4.92 0.07 18.87
N CYS A 62 5.50 1.04 18.16
CA CYS A 62 6.75 1.68 18.56
C CYS A 62 6.65 2.36 19.92
N PHE A 63 5.56 3.07 20.22
CA PHE A 63 5.33 3.71 21.51
C PHE A 63 5.29 2.69 22.65
N VAL A 64 4.58 1.57 22.50
CA VAL A 64 4.52 0.53 23.52
C VAL A 64 5.91 -0.09 23.75
N LEU A 65 6.67 -0.36 22.68
CA LEU A 65 8.04 -0.88 22.78
C LEU A 65 8.97 0.11 23.50
N LEU A 66 8.91 1.40 23.14
CA LEU A 66 9.69 2.46 23.79
C LEU A 66 9.35 2.58 25.27
N LEU A 67 8.05 2.59 25.62
CA LEU A 67 7.61 2.65 27.02
C LEU A 67 8.09 1.41 27.81
N GLY A 68 7.99 0.22 27.24
CA GLY A 68 8.50 -1.01 27.84
C GLY A 68 10.01 -0.95 28.05
N PHE A 69 10.76 -0.47 27.06
CA PHE A 69 12.21 -0.29 27.15
C PHE A 69 12.59 0.70 28.25
N VAL A 70 11.92 1.86 28.31
CA VAL A 70 12.12 2.87 29.36
C VAL A 70 11.80 2.27 30.74
N ALA A 71 10.72 1.51 30.88
CA ALA A 71 10.35 0.87 32.14
C ALA A 71 11.42 -0.15 32.61
N ILE A 72 11.98 -0.94 31.69
CA ILE A 72 13.08 -1.88 32.00
C ILE A 72 14.32 -1.12 32.48
N LEU A 73 14.72 -0.06 31.78
CA LEU A 73 15.83 0.79 32.19
C LEU A 73 15.59 1.45 33.55
N TYR A 74 14.35 1.84 33.84
CA TYR A 74 14.00 2.49 35.11
C TYR A 74 14.00 1.51 36.29
N THR A 75 13.53 0.29 36.07
CA THR A 75 13.42 -0.75 37.11
C THR A 75 14.78 -1.11 37.70
N ASN A 76 15.84 -1.08 36.89
CA ASN A 76 17.17 -1.44 37.36
C ASN A 76 18.22 -0.38 37.01
N PRO A 77 18.77 0.33 38.01
CA PRO A 77 19.75 1.40 37.79
C PRO A 77 21.07 0.90 37.17
N TRP A 78 21.36 -0.40 37.26
CA TRP A 78 22.51 -1.00 36.60
C TRP A 78 22.33 -1.05 35.08
N TRP A 79 21.15 -1.46 34.59
CA TRP A 79 20.83 -1.48 33.16
C TRP A 79 20.79 -0.06 32.58
N ARG A 80 20.29 0.92 33.34
CA ARG A 80 20.34 2.33 32.96
C ARG A 80 21.76 2.82 32.70
N ARG A 81 22.70 2.53 33.62
CA ARG A 81 24.11 2.94 33.43
C ARG A 81 24.70 2.27 32.19
N ARG A 82 24.53 0.96 32.05
CA ARG A 82 25.06 0.23 30.91
C ARG A 82 24.54 0.74 29.56
N TRP A 83 23.28 1.17 29.52
CA TRP A 83 22.69 1.79 28.34
C TRP A 83 23.25 3.18 28.06
N LEU A 84 23.38 4.02 29.09
CA LEU A 84 23.99 5.36 28.94
C LEU A 84 25.43 5.27 28.44
N ASP A 85 26.24 4.36 29.00
CA ASP A 85 27.62 4.14 28.57
C ASP A 85 27.67 3.76 27.07
N TRP A 86 26.76 2.89 26.64
CA TRP A 86 26.70 2.47 25.23
C TRP A 86 26.24 3.59 24.29
N VAL A 87 25.28 4.41 24.72
CA VAL A 87 24.83 5.59 23.96
C VAL A 87 25.95 6.60 23.81
N GLU A 88 26.74 6.83 24.86
CA GLU A 88 27.90 7.71 24.84
C GLU A 88 28.96 7.23 23.84
N ASP A 89 29.31 5.94 23.86
CA ASP A 89 30.24 5.34 22.89
C ASP A 89 29.74 5.47 21.44
N CYS A 90 28.44 5.24 21.20
CA CYS A 90 27.83 5.44 19.89
C CYS A 90 27.90 6.92 19.46
N MET A 91 27.60 7.85 20.36
CA MET A 91 27.64 9.29 20.09
C MET A 91 29.07 9.73 19.73
N TYR A 92 30.07 9.28 20.49
CA TYR A 92 31.48 9.56 20.20
C TYR A 92 31.89 8.99 18.83
N THR A 93 31.52 7.75 18.54
CA THR A 93 31.82 7.12 17.25
C THR A 93 31.19 7.90 16.09
N CYS A 94 29.91 8.28 16.20
CA CYS A 94 29.22 9.10 15.21
C CYS A 94 29.88 10.48 15.06
N TYR A 95 30.25 11.13 16.16
CA TYR A 95 30.94 12.43 16.14
C TYR A 95 32.27 12.34 15.40
N TYR A 96 33.12 11.37 15.73
CA TYR A 96 34.41 11.19 15.06
C TYR A 96 34.23 10.79 13.59
N PHE A 97 33.23 9.97 13.27
CA PHE A 97 32.93 9.59 11.89
C PHE A 97 32.48 10.80 11.06
N LEU A 98 31.56 11.63 11.59
CA LEU A 98 31.15 12.87 10.97
C LEU A 98 32.31 13.85 10.84
N TYR A 99 33.14 13.97 11.86
CA TYR A 99 34.31 14.82 11.85
C TYR A 99 35.33 14.37 10.78
N ASP A 100 35.60 13.07 10.65
CA ASP A 100 36.46 12.52 9.58
C ASP A 100 35.82 12.74 8.20
N LEU A 101 34.51 12.55 8.07
CA LEU A 101 33.75 12.81 6.84
C LEU A 101 33.72 14.29 6.44
N VAL A 102 33.79 15.22 7.39
CA VAL A 102 33.79 16.67 7.12
C VAL A 102 35.21 17.19 6.91
N TRP A 103 36.19 16.67 7.66
CA TRP A 103 37.59 17.09 7.56
C TRP A 103 38.30 16.48 6.34
N LYS A 104 38.05 15.20 5.99
CA LYS A 104 38.68 14.60 4.79
C LYS A 104 38.41 15.38 3.50
N PRO A 105 37.17 15.77 3.16
CA PRO A 105 36.91 16.58 1.99
C PRO A 105 37.43 18.02 2.14
N SER A 106 37.42 18.59 3.36
CA SER A 106 37.92 19.96 3.55
C SER A 106 39.45 20.06 3.36
N MET A 107 40.20 18.98 3.61
CA MET A 107 41.63 18.88 3.31
C MET A 107 41.90 18.70 1.80
N ILE A 108 41.00 18.02 1.08
CA ILE A 108 41.11 17.81 -0.37
C ILE A 108 40.76 19.09 -1.14
N PHE A 109 39.78 19.88 -0.69
CA PHE A 109 39.37 21.13 -1.34
C PHE A 109 40.28 22.33 -1.01
N ARG A 110 41.17 22.21 -0.03
CA ARG A 110 42.09 23.28 0.43
C ARG A 110 43.53 23.12 -0.08
N ARG A 111 43.78 22.16 -0.98
CA ARG A 111 45.06 21.95 -1.67
C ARG A 111 44.90 22.26 -3.15
#